data_AF-A0A1V5S9L6-F1
#
_entry.id   AF-A0A1V5S9L6-F1
#
_cell.length_a   1.000
_cell.length_b   1.000
_cell.length_c   1.000
_cell.angle_alpha   90.00
_cell.angle_beta   90.00
_cell.angle_gamma   90.00
#
_symmetry.space_group_name_H-M   'P 1'
#
loop_
_entity.id
_entity.type
_entity.pdbx_description
1 polymer ?
#
loop_
_entity_poly.entity_id
_entity_poly.type
_entity_poly.pdbx_seq_one_letter_code
_entity_poly.pdbx_strand_id
1 'polypeptide(L)'
;MNLLRVITRNGKDKSVRNRHLIPEINVPAIKKLSPEGLLSDFSSLAYISGDLFQKVVSCVAAAAERNVRILQKTGQPREFPVNIYYSEEGYLKGLFYEVIWP
;
A
#
# COMPACT_ATOMS: atom_id res chain seq x y z
N MET A 1 -12.77 -1.77 0.04
CA MET A 1 -11.99 -2.29 1.19
C MET A 1 -10.54 -1.91 0.97
N ASN A 2 -9.90 -1.24 1.92
CA ASN A 2 -8.49 -0.82 1.79
C ASN A 2 -7.65 -1.67 2.75
N LEU A 3 -6.95 -2.69 2.27
CA LEU A 3 -6.18 -3.58 3.15
C LEU A 3 -4.72 -3.12 3.16
N LEU A 4 -4.24 -2.63 4.30
CA LEU A 4 -2.81 -2.48 4.55
C LEU A 4 -2.32 -3.73 5.27
N ARG A 5 -1.42 -4.46 4.63
CA ARG A 5 -0.79 -5.66 5.17
C ARG A 5 0.71 -5.44 5.22
N VAL A 6 1.23 -5.39 6.44
CA VAL A 6 2.66 -5.29 6.71
C VAL A 6 3.26 -6.69 6.76
N ILE A 7 4.33 -6.91 6.00
CA ILE A 7 5.10 -8.15 5.98
C ILE A 7 6.55 -7.81 6.29
N THR A 8 7.02 -8.10 7.50
CA THR A 8 8.43 -7.92 7.83
C THR A 8 9.28 -9.03 7.21
N ARG A 9 10.43 -8.65 6.66
CA ARG A 9 11.43 -9.60 6.11
C ARG A 9 12.22 -10.30 7.22
N ASN A 10 12.24 -9.76 8.45
CA ASN A 10 13.17 -10.18 9.50
C ASN A 10 12.52 -10.89 10.70
N GLY A 11 11.24 -11.27 10.60
CA GLY A 11 10.53 -12.11 11.60
C GLY A 11 10.32 -11.51 13.00
N LYS A 12 10.97 -10.39 13.32
CA LYS A 12 10.90 -9.73 14.64
C LYS A 12 9.79 -8.67 14.76
N ASP A 13 9.31 -8.15 13.63
CA ASP A 13 8.23 -7.15 13.61
C ASP A 13 6.86 -7.82 13.54
N LYS A 14 5.92 -7.36 14.37
CA LYS A 14 4.56 -7.90 14.39
C LYS A 14 3.86 -7.53 13.08
N SER A 15 3.21 -8.50 12.42
CA SER A 15 2.37 -8.21 11.25
C SER A 15 1.21 -7.31 11.68
N VAL A 16 1.18 -6.07 11.20
CA VAL A 16 0.06 -5.17 11.39
C VAL A 16 -0.87 -5.31 10.18
N ARG A 17 -2.16 -5.56 10.43
CA ARG A 17 -3.20 -5.55 9.40
C ARG A 17 -4.19 -4.44 9.71
N ASN A 18 -4.26 -3.46 8.84
CA ASN A 18 -5.23 -2.38 8.93
C ASN A 18 -6.25 -2.49 7.79
N ARG A 19 -7.49 -2.11 8.09
CA ARG A 19 -8.64 -2.23 7.17
C ARG A 19 -8.93 -0.94 6.40
N HIS A 20 -8.20 0.12 6.69
CA HIS A 20 -8.35 1.44 6.07
C HIS A 20 -6.99 2.10 5.92
N LEU A 21 -6.73 2.70 4.75
CA LEU A 21 -5.54 3.53 4.50
C LEU A 21 -5.73 4.95 5.08
N ILE A 22 -5.97 5.05 6.40
CA ILE A 22 -6.11 6.33 7.11
C ILE A 22 -4.83 6.69 7.88
N PRO A 23 -4.41 7.97 7.90
CA PRO A 23 -3.16 8.38 8.52
C PRO A 23 -3.02 7.96 9.99
N GLU A 24 -4.10 8.05 10.77
CA GLU A 24 -4.11 7.81 12.22
C GLU A 24 -3.68 6.38 12.59
N ILE A 25 -3.94 5.41 11.70
CA ILE A 25 -3.63 4.00 11.96
C ILE A 25 -2.34 3.57 11.23
N ASN A 26 -2.10 4.10 10.03
CA ASN A 26 -0.99 3.62 9.21
C ASN A 26 0.33 4.33 9.51
N VAL A 27 0.31 5.60 9.91
CA VAL A 27 1.52 6.31 10.33
C VAL A 27 2.22 5.58 11.49
N PRO A 28 1.53 5.23 12.60
CA PRO A 28 2.17 4.46 13.67
C PRO A 28 2.63 3.07 13.25
N ALA A 29 1.96 2.44 12.28
CA ALA A 29 2.35 1.12 11.77
C ALA A 29 3.65 1.20 10.97
N ILE A 30 3.77 2.17 10.06
CA ILE A 30 4.99 2.40 9.27
C ILE A 30 6.16 2.84 10.17
N LYS A 31 5.91 3.72 11.15
CA LYS A 31 6.94 4.18 12.10
C LYS A 31 7.62 3.04 12.87
N LYS A 32 6.88 1.97 13.17
CA LYS A 32 7.38 0.79 13.93
C LYS A 32 8.22 -0.17 13.09
N LEU A 33 8.23 -0.02 11.77
CA LEU A 33 8.94 -0.96 10.91
C LEU A 33 10.44 -0.70 10.93
N SER A 34 11.18 -1.80 10.99
CA SER A 34 12.62 -1.81 10.76
C SER A 34 12.94 -1.38 9.31
N PRO A 35 14.13 -0.81 9.05
CA PRO A 35 14.63 -0.66 7.68
C PRO A 35 14.52 -1.98 6.91
N GLU A 36 14.26 -1.92 5.61
CA GLU A 36 14.00 -3.08 4.73
C GLU A 36 12.69 -3.84 5.06
N GLY A 37 11.83 -3.27 5.92
CA GLY A 37 10.48 -3.76 6.14
C GLY A 37 9.64 -3.65 4.86
N LEU A 38 8.91 -4.71 4.50
CA LEU A 38 8.05 -4.74 3.33
C LEU A 38 6.60 -4.43 3.72
N LEU A 39 5.93 -3.68 2.86
CA LEU A 39 4.53 -3.34 3.00
C LEU A 39 3.79 -3.65 1.71
N SER A 40 2.53 -4.01 1.86
CA SER A 40 1.61 -4.25 0.77
C SER A 40 0.28 -3.58 1.08
N ASP A 41 -0.09 -2.60 0.28
CA ASP A 41 -1.34 -1.86 0.39
C ASP A 41 -2.23 -2.12 -0.79
N PHE A 42 -3.52 -2.29 -0.53
CA PHE A 42 -4.52 -2.49 -1.56
C PHE A 42 -5.69 -1.54 -1.36
N SER A 43 -6.23 -1.04 -2.47
CA SER A 43 -7.49 -0.31 -2.52
C SER A 43 -8.39 -0.89 -3.61
N SER A 44 -9.63 -1.19 -3.24
CA SER A 44 -10.67 -1.64 -4.17
C SER A 44 -11.67 -0.53 -4.52
N LEU A 45 -11.34 0.74 -4.22
CA LEU A 45 -12.26 1.87 -4.40
C LEU A 45 -12.26 2.29 -5.86
N ALA A 46 -13.45 2.28 -6.48
CA ALA A 46 -13.63 2.62 -7.89
C ALA A 46 -13.19 4.06 -8.19
N TYR A 47 -13.56 5.02 -7.33
CA TYR A 47 -13.29 6.45 -7.52
C TYR A 47 -11.84 6.87 -7.19
N ILE A 48 -11.00 5.97 -6.70
CA ILE A 48 -9.58 6.26 -6.47
C ILE A 48 -8.77 5.72 -7.64
N SER A 49 -8.07 6.60 -8.37
CA SER A 49 -7.12 6.19 -9.40
C SER A 49 -5.83 5.61 -8.81
N GLY A 50 -5.07 4.85 -9.60
CA GLY A 50 -3.78 4.31 -9.15
C GLY A 50 -2.78 5.39 -8.72
N ASP A 51 -2.77 6.53 -9.41
CA ASP A 51 -1.90 7.65 -9.07
C ASP A 51 -2.33 8.36 -7.78
N LEU A 52 -3.65 8.52 -7.58
CA LEU A 52 -4.16 9.06 -6.33
C LEU A 52 -3.85 8.12 -5.16
N PHE A 53 -4.00 6.81 -5.36
CA PHE A 53 -3.63 5.81 -4.36
C PHE A 53 -2.16 5.90 -3.99
N GLN A 54 -1.26 6.01 -4.99
CA GLN A 54 0.16 6.22 -4.74
C GLN A 54 0.43 7.50 -3.94
N LYS A 55 -0.22 8.63 -4.29
CA LYS A 55 -0.10 9.87 -3.53
C LYS A 55 -0.53 9.72 -2.08
N VAL A 56 -1.63 9.00 -1.81
CA VAL A 56 -2.09 8.74 -0.45
C VAL A 56 -1.05 7.93 0.33
N VAL A 57 -0.51 6.85 -0.24
CA VAL A 57 0.57 6.07 0.40
C VAL A 57 1.80 6.94 0.65
N SER A 58 2.19 7.78 -0.30
CA SER A 58 3.30 8.73 -0.14
C SER A 58 3.04 9.74 0.98
N CYS A 59 1.83 10.27 1.13
CA CYS A 59 1.47 11.16 2.23
C CYS A 59 1.55 10.46 3.59
N VAL A 60 1.09 9.20 3.68
CA VAL A 60 1.18 8.41 4.91
C VAL A 60 2.64 8.10 5.26
N ALA A 61 3.48 7.77 4.27
CA ALA A 61 4.91 7.54 4.49
C ALA A 61 5.65 8.83 4.92
N ALA A 62 5.31 9.97 4.30
CA ALA A 62 5.85 11.28 4.67
C ALA A 62 5.46 11.66 6.10
N ALA A 63 4.20 11.47 6.49
CA ALA A 63 3.74 11.67 7.87
C ALA A 63 4.36 10.67 8.86
N ALA A 64 4.80 9.51 8.38
CA ALA A 64 5.58 8.54 9.15
C ALA A 64 7.06 8.90 9.27
N GLU A 65 7.54 9.95 8.59
CA GLU A 65 8.97 10.31 8.53
C GLU A 65 9.82 9.10 8.12
N ARG A 66 9.38 8.42 7.07
CA ARG A 66 10.07 7.25 6.50
C ARG A 66 10.16 7.40 4.99
N ASN A 67 11.36 7.19 4.46
CA ASN A 67 11.53 7.01 3.04
C ASN A 67 11.05 5.61 2.63
N VAL A 68 10.25 5.55 1.58
CA VAL A 68 9.74 4.30 1.02
C VAL A 68 10.04 4.21 -0.46
N ARG A 69 10.26 3.00 -0.94
CA ARG A 69 10.50 2.70 -2.36
C ARG A 69 9.47 1.70 -2.85
N ILE A 70 8.77 2.06 -3.93
CA ILE A 70 7.83 1.15 -4.60
C ILE A 70 8.62 0.06 -5.31
N LEU A 71 8.31 -1.19 -4.98
CA LEU A 71 8.87 -2.38 -5.59
C LEU A 71 8.00 -2.88 -6.74
N GLN A 72 6.67 -2.84 -6.55
CA GLN A 72 5.73 -3.36 -7.54
C GLN A 72 4.38 -2.65 -7.43
N LYS A 73 3.82 -2.28 -8.59
CA LYS A 73 2.40 -1.92 -8.73
C LYS A 73 1.65 -3.17 -9.15
N THR A 74 0.58 -3.51 -8.44
CA THR A 74 -0.28 -4.67 -8.74
C THR A 74 -1.72 -4.22 -8.94
N GLY A 75 -2.50 -5.04 -9.63
CA GLY A 75 -3.91 -4.77 -9.88
C GLY A 75 -4.76 -6.03 -9.70
N GLN A 76 -5.86 -6.09 -10.44
CA GLN A 76 -6.72 -7.26 -10.49
C GLN A 76 -5.97 -8.47 -11.01
N PRO A 77 -6.28 -9.67 -10.49
CA PRO A 77 -5.66 -10.88 -10.98
C PRO A 77 -6.28 -11.26 -12.33
N ARG A 78 -5.67 -12.23 -13.02
CA ARG A 78 -6.03 -12.58 -14.40
C ARG A 78 -7.46 -13.06 -14.55
N GLU A 79 -8.02 -13.65 -13.50
CA GLU A 79 -9.40 -14.15 -13.42
C GLU A 79 -10.45 -13.02 -13.45
N PHE A 80 -10.03 -11.78 -13.15
CA PHE A 80 -10.86 -10.57 -13.21
C PHE A 80 -10.18 -9.53 -14.11
N PRO A 81 -10.19 -9.74 -15.44
CA PRO A 81 -9.54 -8.82 -16.37
C PRO A 81 -10.27 -7.48 -16.44
N VAL A 82 -9.53 -6.41 -16.68
CA VAL A 82 -10.08 -5.09 -16.97
C VAL A 82 -10.31 -4.95 -18.46
N ASN A 83 -11.51 -4.53 -18.85
CA ASN A 83 -11.79 -4.23 -20.24
C ASN A 83 -11.08 -2.94 -20.67
N ILE A 84 -10.32 -2.99 -21.76
CA ILE A 84 -9.56 -1.84 -22.28
C ILE A 84 -10.47 -0.68 -22.74
N TYR A 85 -11.72 -0.96 -23.08
CA TYR A 85 -12.71 0.05 -23.47
C TYR A 85 -13.43 0.68 -22.28
N TYR A 86 -13.32 0.06 -21.10
CA TYR A 86 -13.98 0.49 -19.86
C TYR A 86 -12.96 0.52 -18.71
N SER A 87 -12.11 1.55 -18.71
CA SER A 87 -11.02 1.70 -17.73
C SER A 87 -11.50 1.90 -16.28
N GLU A 88 -12.75 2.30 -16.09
CA GLU A 88 -13.35 2.48 -14.75
C GLU A 88 -13.50 1.15 -13.99
N GLU A 89 -13.46 0.01 -14.69
CA GLU A 89 -13.53 -1.32 -14.10
C GLU A 89 -12.23 -1.75 -13.42
N GLY A 90 -11.16 -0.96 -13.53
CA GLY A 90 -9.89 -1.10 -12.82
C GLY A 90 -10.01 -0.92 -11.30
N TYR A 91 -10.85 -1.68 -10.60
CA TYR A 91 -11.24 -1.40 -9.22
C TYR A 91 -10.14 -1.68 -8.21
N LEU A 92 -9.32 -2.72 -8.40
CA LEU A 92 -8.23 -3.10 -7.48
C LEU A 92 -6.91 -2.44 -7.86
N LYS A 93 -6.32 -1.71 -6.92
CA LYS A 93 -4.99 -1.12 -6.99
C LYS A 93 -4.18 -1.65 -5.82
N GLY A 94 -2.97 -2.13 -6.08
CA GLY A 94 -2.06 -2.62 -5.06
C GLY A 94 -0.67 -2.02 -5.21
N LEU A 95 -0.03 -1.74 -4.08
CA LEU A 95 1.33 -1.23 -4.01
C LEU A 95 2.12 -2.08 -3.04
N PHE A 96 3.22 -2.64 -3.54
CA PHE A 96 4.25 -3.25 -2.72
C PHE A 96 5.42 -2.29 -2.64
N TYR A 97 5.87 -2.02 -1.42
CA TYR A 97 6.93 -1.07 -1.17
C TYR A 97 7.73 -1.47 0.05
N GLU A 98 8.95 -0.95 0.14
CA GLU A 98 9.85 -1.20 1.26
C GLU A 98 10.26 0.12 1.92
N VAL A 99 10.64 0.04 3.19
CA VAL A 99 11.23 1.16 3.94
C VAL A 99 12.74 1.22 3.66
N ILE A 100 13.19 2.32 3.06
CA ILE A 100 14.59 2.55 2.65
C ILE A 100 15.28 3.52 3.62
N TRP A 101 15.45 3.11 4.89
CA TRP A 101 16.07 3.90 5.97
C TRP A 101 15.40 5.29 6.22
N PRO A 102 15.59 5.91 7.39
CA PRO A 102 15.30 7.35 7.54
C PRO A 102 16.16 8.17 6.57
#